data_AF-A0A8C4VR68-F1
#
_entry.id   AF-A0A8C4VR68-F1
#
_cell.length_a   1.000
_cell.length_b   1.000
_cell.length_c   1.000
_cell.angle_alpha   90.00
_cell.angle_beta   90.00
_cell.angle_gamma   90.00
#
_symmetry.space_group_name_H-M   'P 1'
#
loop_
_entity.id
_entity.type
_entity.pdbx_description
1 polymer ?
#
loop_
_entity_poly.entity_id
_entity_poly.type
_entity_poly.pdbx_seq_one_letter_code
_entity_poly.pdbx_strand_id
1 'polypeptide(L)'
;NHTTHPLFSIPTPLQPKGIGWMHSGYPIMCHLDSVKVLVNMEYMQANGLWSPIHELGHNQQRASWEFLPHTTEATCNLWSVYVHEKVLGIPRDRAHEELQLKNRKKRISDYLGKGAQLQDWDVCTALETYLQLQEAFGWESFIQLFSEYQTVSNIPTDNPSKMNLGAEKFSRQVKKNLAPFFVAWGWPIKGEVSKKFASLPNWDKNPMKKM
;
A
#
# COMPACT_ATOMS: atom_id res chain seq x y z
N ASN A 1 -8.97 -38.09 -51.00
CA ASN A 1 -8.60 -38.44 -49.62
C ASN A 1 -7.41 -37.61 -49.19
N HIS A 2 -7.44 -37.14 -47.93
CA HIS A 2 -6.57 -36.16 -47.27
C HIS A 2 -6.96 -34.69 -47.46
N THR A 3 -7.56 -34.11 -46.41
CA THR A 3 -6.82 -33.20 -45.51
C THR A 3 -7.59 -33.04 -44.20
N THR A 4 -6.90 -33.34 -43.11
CA THR A 4 -7.28 -33.17 -41.71
C THR A 4 -7.22 -31.70 -41.31
N HIS A 5 -8.28 -31.15 -40.75
CA HIS A 5 -8.23 -29.90 -39.98
C HIS A 5 -7.89 -30.24 -38.52
N PRO A 6 -6.79 -29.73 -37.93
CA PRO A 6 -6.67 -29.70 -36.49
C PRO A 6 -7.50 -28.52 -35.96
N LEU A 7 -8.54 -28.85 -35.20
CA LEU A 7 -9.23 -27.94 -34.30
C LEU A 7 -8.22 -27.42 -33.26
N PHE A 8 -7.68 -26.23 -33.49
CA PHE A 8 -7.10 -25.43 -32.42
C PHE A 8 -8.19 -24.52 -31.86
N SER A 9 -9.01 -25.08 -30.96
CA SER A 9 -9.78 -24.29 -30.01
C SER A 9 -8.80 -23.71 -28.99
N ILE A 10 -8.50 -22.41 -29.12
CA ILE A 10 -7.88 -21.65 -28.05
C ILE A 10 -8.87 -21.69 -26.87
N PRO A 11 -8.53 -22.27 -25.71
CA PRO A 11 -9.42 -22.21 -24.57
C PRO A 11 -9.50 -20.75 -24.12
N THR A 12 -10.66 -20.13 -24.29
CA THR A 12 -10.96 -18.88 -23.59
C THR A 12 -10.81 -19.18 -22.10
N PRO A 13 -9.92 -18.52 -21.34
CA PRO A 13 -9.85 -18.74 -19.92
C PRO A 13 -11.17 -18.25 -19.33
N LEU A 14 -12.01 -19.20 -18.88
CA LEU A 14 -13.17 -18.89 -18.07
C LEU A 14 -12.64 -18.25 -16.78
N GLN A 15 -12.91 -16.95 -16.62
CA GLN A 15 -12.72 -16.28 -15.33
C GLN A 15 -13.53 -17.03 -14.27
N PRO A 16 -12.94 -17.35 -13.10
CA PRO A 16 -13.74 -17.72 -11.95
C PRO A 16 -14.69 -16.56 -11.66
N LYS A 17 -16.00 -16.81 -11.67
CA LYS A 17 -16.99 -15.86 -11.19
C LYS A 17 -16.70 -15.60 -9.70
N GLY A 18 -16.04 -14.48 -9.41
CA GLY A 18 -15.79 -14.04 -8.04
C GLY A 18 -14.87 -12.82 -7.93
N ILE A 19 -15.48 -11.64 -7.79
CA ILE A 19 -15.01 -10.49 -6.97
C ILE A 19 -13.86 -9.59 -7.51
N GLY A 20 -13.78 -9.32 -8.82
CA GLY A 20 -12.92 -8.22 -9.34
C GLY A 20 -13.06 -7.94 -10.84
N TRP A 21 -12.97 -6.66 -11.27
CA TRP A 21 -12.94 -6.26 -12.70
C TRP A 21 -11.59 -6.58 -13.38
N MET A 22 -10.56 -6.80 -12.58
CA MET A 22 -9.20 -7.16 -12.96
C MET A 22 -8.63 -8.15 -11.93
N HIS A 23 -7.55 -8.85 -12.28
CA HIS A 23 -6.85 -9.80 -11.42
C HIS A 23 -5.34 -9.61 -11.52
N SER A 24 -4.68 -9.50 -10.38
CA SER A 24 -3.23 -9.55 -10.24
C SER A 24 -2.69 -10.99 -10.18
N GLY A 25 -1.67 -11.30 -10.96
CA GLY A 25 -1.00 -12.60 -10.94
C GLY A 25 -0.26 -12.88 -12.25
N TYR A 26 0.19 -14.13 -12.44
CA TYR A 26 0.65 -14.60 -13.74
C TYR A 26 -0.35 -15.63 -14.28
N PRO A 27 -1.18 -15.29 -15.29
CA PRO A 27 -1.23 -14.02 -16.02
C PRO A 27 -2.00 -12.90 -15.29
N ILE A 28 -1.66 -11.64 -15.62
CA ILE A 28 -2.50 -10.47 -15.31
C ILE A 28 -3.70 -10.53 -16.25
N MET A 29 -4.92 -10.44 -15.71
CA MET A 29 -6.15 -10.53 -16.49
C MET A 29 -7.07 -9.35 -16.21
N CYS A 30 -7.81 -8.90 -17.22
CA CYS A 30 -8.82 -7.85 -17.08
C CYS A 30 -10.07 -8.17 -17.89
N HIS A 31 -11.21 -7.64 -17.47
CA HIS A 31 -12.40 -7.64 -18.31
C HIS A 31 -12.15 -6.81 -19.58
N LEU A 32 -12.74 -7.21 -20.72
CA LEU A 32 -12.55 -6.50 -21.99
C LEU A 32 -13.00 -5.03 -21.95
N ASP A 33 -13.99 -4.70 -21.11
CA ASP A 33 -14.41 -3.31 -20.91
C ASP A 33 -13.31 -2.43 -20.30
N SER A 34 -12.41 -3.01 -19.50
CA SER A 34 -11.24 -2.32 -18.94
C SER A 34 -10.21 -1.96 -20.01
N VAL A 35 -10.23 -2.61 -21.19
CA VAL A 35 -9.29 -2.28 -22.28
C VAL A 35 -9.46 -0.83 -22.72
N LYS A 36 -10.69 -0.33 -22.77
CA LYS A 36 -10.98 1.06 -23.21
C LYS A 36 -10.30 2.10 -22.33
N VAL A 37 -10.19 1.84 -21.03
CA VAL A 37 -9.49 2.75 -20.10
C VAL A 37 -7.98 2.53 -20.12
N LEU A 38 -7.52 1.30 -20.42
CA LEU A 38 -6.11 0.90 -20.43
C LEU A 38 -5.33 1.28 -21.69
N VAL A 39 -6.00 1.67 -22.78
CA VAL A 39 -5.31 2.05 -24.03
C VAL A 39 -5.60 3.48 -24.48
N ASN A 40 -6.40 4.24 -23.71
CA ASN A 40 -6.76 5.61 -24.03
C ASN A 40 -6.00 6.60 -23.13
N MET A 41 -4.96 7.23 -23.67
CA MET A 41 -4.12 8.17 -22.95
C MET A 41 -4.88 9.40 -22.42
N GLU A 42 -5.79 9.97 -23.22
CA GLU A 42 -6.59 11.13 -22.81
C GLU A 42 -7.48 10.78 -21.62
N TYR A 43 -8.11 9.60 -21.65
CA TYR A 43 -8.91 9.11 -20.54
C TYR A 43 -8.07 8.93 -19.27
N MET A 44 -6.87 8.32 -19.38
CA MET A 44 -5.97 8.10 -18.25
C MET A 44 -5.52 9.40 -17.60
N GLN A 45 -5.18 10.40 -18.41
CA GLN A 45 -4.75 11.71 -17.91
C GLN A 45 -5.88 12.47 -17.22
N ALA A 46 -7.12 12.30 -17.70
CA ALA A 46 -8.29 12.97 -17.13
C ALA A 46 -8.83 12.27 -15.86
N ASN A 47 -8.86 10.94 -15.84
CA ASN A 47 -9.59 10.15 -14.82
C ASN A 47 -8.70 9.24 -13.96
N GLY A 48 -7.44 9.03 -14.34
CA GLY A 48 -6.56 8.10 -13.66
C GLY A 48 -6.81 6.63 -14.01
N LEU A 49 -6.11 5.76 -13.27
CA LEU A 49 -6.08 4.31 -13.47
C LEU A 49 -6.05 3.56 -12.12
N TRP A 50 -6.83 4.02 -11.14
CA TRP A 50 -6.77 3.50 -9.77
C TRP A 50 -6.89 1.98 -9.71
N SER A 51 -8.00 1.42 -10.21
CA SER A 51 -8.25 -0.02 -10.12
C SER A 51 -7.21 -0.87 -10.88
N PRO A 52 -6.82 -0.54 -12.13
CA PRO A 52 -5.74 -1.29 -12.78
C PRO A 52 -4.41 -1.25 -12.04
N ILE A 53 -4.01 -0.10 -11.50
CA ILE A 53 -2.74 0.04 -10.81
C ILE A 53 -2.80 -0.67 -9.44
N HIS A 54 -3.96 -0.69 -8.78
CA HIS A 54 -4.18 -1.44 -7.55
C HIS A 54 -3.85 -2.93 -7.74
N GLU A 55 -4.36 -3.55 -8.81
CA GLU A 55 -4.02 -4.94 -9.14
C GLU A 55 -2.52 -5.11 -9.42
N LEU A 56 -1.93 -4.20 -10.19
CA LEU A 56 -0.48 -4.27 -10.43
C LEU A 56 0.33 -4.06 -9.15
N GLY A 57 -0.21 -3.30 -8.19
CA GLY A 57 0.35 -3.09 -6.86
C GLY A 57 0.46 -4.39 -6.08
N HIS A 58 -0.50 -5.30 -6.20
CA HIS A 58 -0.40 -6.63 -5.56
C HIS A 58 0.82 -7.43 -6.02
N ASN A 59 1.19 -7.34 -7.32
CA ASN A 59 2.41 -8.00 -7.82
C ASN A 59 3.72 -7.43 -7.21
N GLN A 60 3.66 -6.22 -6.67
CA GLN A 60 4.81 -5.55 -6.08
C GLN A 60 4.93 -5.77 -4.57
N GLN A 61 3.88 -6.29 -3.93
CA GLN A 61 3.93 -6.67 -2.52
C GLN A 61 4.91 -7.83 -2.29
N ARG A 62 5.48 -7.87 -1.08
CA ARG A 62 6.31 -8.98 -0.62
C ARG A 62 5.91 -9.32 0.81
N ALA A 63 5.83 -10.61 1.11
CA ALA A 63 5.52 -11.10 2.45
C ALA A 63 6.41 -10.50 3.56
N SER A 64 7.62 -10.09 3.19
CA SER A 64 8.60 -9.39 4.02
C SER A 64 8.11 -8.13 4.76
N TRP A 65 7.21 -7.36 4.14
CA TRP A 65 6.70 -6.11 4.70
C TRP A 65 5.17 -6.06 4.78
N GLU A 66 4.50 -7.17 4.50
CA GLU A 66 3.06 -7.34 4.68
C GLU A 66 2.72 -7.85 6.08
N PHE A 67 1.64 -7.30 6.65
CA PHE A 67 1.06 -7.67 7.93
C PHE A 67 -0.38 -8.18 7.73
N LEU A 68 -0.51 -9.50 7.55
CA LEU A 68 -1.80 -10.15 7.31
C LEU A 68 -2.70 -10.14 8.56
N PRO A 69 -4.02 -9.89 8.44
CA PRO A 69 -4.78 -9.66 7.20
C PRO A 69 -4.84 -8.19 6.78
N HIS A 70 -4.26 -7.28 7.56
CA HIS A 70 -4.60 -5.85 7.48
C HIS A 70 -4.03 -5.11 6.26
N THR A 71 -2.84 -5.47 5.78
CA THR A 71 -2.14 -4.63 4.80
C THR A 71 -2.30 -5.05 3.34
N THR A 72 -2.78 -6.25 3.03
CA THR A 72 -2.77 -6.78 1.66
C THR A 72 -3.52 -5.89 0.68
N GLU A 73 -4.68 -5.37 1.06
CA GLU A 73 -5.44 -4.43 0.22
C GLU A 73 -4.99 -2.98 0.40
N ALA A 74 -4.19 -2.69 1.43
CA ALA A 74 -3.77 -1.34 1.79
C ALA A 74 -2.45 -0.96 1.11
N THR A 75 -1.39 -1.76 1.27
CA THR A 75 -0.05 -1.41 0.77
C THR A 75 0.05 -1.55 -0.75
N CYS A 76 -0.76 -2.39 -1.41
CA CYS A 76 -0.86 -2.40 -2.88
C CYS A 76 -1.25 -1.02 -3.43
N ASN A 77 -2.05 -0.24 -2.67
CA ASN A 77 -2.44 1.11 -3.05
C ASN A 77 -1.30 2.13 -2.95
N LEU A 78 -0.14 1.81 -2.35
CA LEU A 78 1.03 2.69 -2.42
C LEU A 78 1.47 2.89 -3.88
N TRP A 79 1.38 1.85 -4.71
CA TRP A 79 1.64 1.96 -6.15
C TRP A 79 0.56 2.78 -6.86
N SER A 80 -0.71 2.61 -6.49
CA SER A 80 -1.81 3.43 -7.00
C SER A 80 -1.54 4.91 -6.74
N VAL A 81 -1.22 5.28 -5.50
CA VAL A 81 -0.92 6.68 -5.17
C VAL A 81 0.35 7.16 -5.88
N TYR A 82 1.44 6.38 -5.85
CA TYR A 82 2.71 6.77 -6.48
C TYR A 82 2.54 7.06 -7.98
N VAL A 83 1.89 6.17 -8.73
CA VAL A 83 1.73 6.33 -10.18
C VAL A 83 0.84 7.53 -10.50
N HIS A 84 -0.24 7.75 -9.75
CA HIS A 84 -1.08 8.93 -9.96
C HIS A 84 -0.29 10.22 -9.73
N GLU A 85 0.45 10.31 -8.63
CA GLU A 85 1.19 11.53 -8.30
C GLU A 85 2.41 11.77 -9.18
N LYS A 86 3.20 10.73 -9.46
CA LYS A 86 4.53 10.86 -10.07
C LYS A 86 4.55 10.60 -11.57
N VAL A 87 3.59 9.84 -12.09
CA VAL A 87 3.54 9.47 -13.52
C VAL A 87 2.41 10.21 -14.22
N LEU A 88 1.19 10.19 -13.65
CA LEU A 88 0.02 10.82 -14.27
C LEU A 88 -0.14 12.30 -13.92
N GLY A 89 0.56 12.79 -12.89
CA GLY A 89 0.40 14.16 -12.40
C GLY A 89 -0.97 14.43 -11.80
N ILE A 90 -1.67 13.39 -11.35
CA ILE A 90 -2.99 13.47 -10.71
C ILE A 90 -2.78 13.47 -9.18
N PRO A 91 -3.18 14.56 -8.49
CA PRO A 91 -3.19 14.61 -7.03
C PRO A 91 -4.04 13.48 -6.42
N ARG A 92 -3.58 12.91 -5.30
CA ARG A 92 -4.22 11.73 -4.69
C ARG A 92 -5.70 11.92 -4.34
N ASP A 93 -6.10 13.13 -3.95
CA ASP A 93 -7.47 13.49 -3.59
C ASP A 93 -8.42 13.51 -4.80
N ARG A 94 -7.86 13.57 -6.02
CA ARG A 94 -8.57 13.35 -7.28
C ARG A 94 -8.43 11.93 -7.83
N ALA A 95 -7.44 11.17 -7.36
CA ALA A 95 -7.20 9.79 -7.81
C ALA A 95 -8.22 8.80 -7.22
N HIS A 96 -8.68 9.01 -5.99
CA HIS A 96 -9.67 8.15 -5.33
C HIS A 96 -10.45 8.90 -4.25
N GLU A 97 -11.76 8.65 -4.12
CA GLU A 97 -12.63 9.36 -3.18
C GLU A 97 -12.20 9.19 -1.72
N GLU A 98 -11.77 7.98 -1.33
CA GLU A 98 -11.24 7.71 0.02
C GLU A 98 -10.00 8.56 0.36
N LEU A 99 -9.31 9.11 -0.64
CA LEU A 99 -8.13 9.96 -0.42
C LEU A 99 -8.46 11.45 -0.33
N GLN A 100 -9.72 11.83 -0.47
CA GLN A 100 -10.15 13.20 -0.20
C GLN A 100 -9.89 13.58 1.25
N LEU A 101 -9.35 14.79 1.48
CA LEU A 101 -8.94 15.25 2.81
C LEU A 101 -10.03 15.10 3.89
N LYS A 102 -11.30 15.34 3.53
CA LYS A 102 -12.45 15.18 4.43
C LYS A 102 -12.61 13.72 4.92
N ASN A 103 -12.47 12.75 4.01
CA ASN A 103 -12.65 11.33 4.29
C ASN A 103 -11.49 10.81 5.12
N ARG A 104 -10.25 11.19 4.74
CA ARG A 104 -9.03 10.84 5.49
C ARG A 104 -9.07 11.37 6.93
N LYS A 105 -9.39 12.66 7.12
CA LYS A 105 -9.53 13.27 8.46
C LYS A 105 -10.60 12.56 9.30
N LYS A 106 -11.77 12.30 8.71
CA LYS A 106 -12.85 11.59 9.40
C LYS A 106 -12.40 10.19 9.82
N ARG A 107 -11.77 9.43 8.92
CA ARG A 107 -11.30 8.07 9.18
C ARG A 107 -10.29 8.02 10.33
N ILE A 108 -9.31 8.92 10.32
CA ILE A 108 -8.31 9.02 11.41
C ILE A 108 -9.02 9.35 12.73
N SER A 109 -9.91 10.34 12.75
CA SER A 109 -10.65 10.72 13.96
C SER A 109 -11.52 9.59 14.51
N ASP A 110 -12.26 8.90 13.64
CA ASP A 110 -13.12 7.77 14.03
C ASP A 110 -12.29 6.61 14.60
N TYR A 111 -11.15 6.29 13.96
CA TYR A 111 -10.23 5.23 14.40
C TYR A 111 -9.63 5.53 15.78
N LEU A 112 -9.14 6.76 15.98
CA LEU A 112 -8.63 7.21 17.27
C LEU A 112 -9.72 7.21 18.34
N GLY A 113 -10.93 7.65 18.00
CA GLY A 113 -12.08 7.66 18.91
C GLY A 113 -12.53 6.27 19.39
N LYS A 114 -12.18 5.21 18.64
CA LYS A 114 -12.42 3.79 19.02
C LYS A 114 -11.26 3.17 19.81
N GLY A 115 -10.22 3.95 20.14
CA GLY A 115 -9.07 3.52 20.92
C GLY A 115 -7.89 3.01 20.09
N ALA A 116 -7.85 3.29 18.78
CA ALA A 116 -6.73 2.98 17.90
C ALA A 116 -6.26 1.52 17.96
N GLN A 117 -7.21 0.58 17.91
CA GLN A 117 -6.92 -0.85 18.02
C GLN A 117 -6.52 -1.41 16.66
N LEU A 118 -5.44 -2.22 16.62
CA LEU A 118 -4.96 -2.78 15.36
C LEU A 118 -5.99 -3.69 14.68
N GLN A 119 -6.83 -4.38 15.45
CA GLN A 119 -7.90 -5.24 14.93
C GLN A 119 -8.94 -4.49 14.11
N ASP A 120 -9.07 -3.17 14.30
CA ASP A 120 -10.02 -2.31 13.57
C ASP A 120 -9.40 -1.73 12.29
N TRP A 121 -8.20 -2.16 11.90
CA TRP A 121 -7.59 -1.75 10.63
C TRP A 121 -8.35 -2.35 9.45
N ASP A 122 -9.08 -1.48 8.76
CA ASP A 122 -9.52 -1.68 7.39
C ASP A 122 -8.48 -1.18 6.37
N VAL A 123 -8.74 -1.44 5.09
CA VAL A 123 -7.88 -1.11 3.95
C VAL A 123 -7.40 0.35 3.99
N CYS A 124 -8.35 1.28 4.14
CA CYS A 124 -8.05 2.69 4.03
C CYS A 124 -7.43 3.24 5.33
N THR A 125 -7.76 2.66 6.48
CA THR A 125 -7.17 3.02 7.78
C THR A 125 -5.71 2.57 7.86
N ALA A 126 -5.41 1.34 7.42
CA ALA A 126 -4.03 0.86 7.32
C ALA A 126 -3.22 1.71 6.33
N LEU A 127 -3.79 2.05 5.16
CA LEU A 127 -3.14 2.90 4.17
C LEU A 127 -2.77 4.27 4.73
N GLU A 128 -3.59 4.87 5.59
CA GLU A 128 -3.29 6.19 6.18
C GLU A 128 -1.97 6.24 6.94
N THR A 129 -1.63 5.16 7.65
CA THR A 129 -0.35 5.06 8.36
C THR A 129 0.82 5.29 7.40
N TYR A 130 0.76 4.72 6.20
CA TYR A 130 1.81 4.86 5.19
C TYR A 130 1.73 6.21 4.47
N LEU A 131 0.53 6.73 4.19
CA LEU A 131 0.37 8.03 3.55
C LEU A 131 0.89 9.18 4.41
N GLN A 132 0.69 9.13 5.72
CA GLN A 132 1.24 10.14 6.64
C GLN A 132 2.78 10.10 6.69
N LEU A 133 3.39 8.91 6.64
CA LEU A 133 4.84 8.77 6.51
C LEU A 133 5.32 9.33 5.17
N GLN A 134 4.61 9.03 4.09
CA GLN A 134 4.96 9.52 2.75
C GLN A 134 4.85 11.04 2.66
N GLU A 135 3.82 11.65 3.23
CA GLU A 135 3.63 13.11 3.26
C GLU A 135 4.75 13.80 4.04
N ALA A 136 5.24 13.15 5.09
CA ALA A 136 6.28 13.69 5.95
C ALA A 136 7.71 13.52 5.41
N PHE A 137 7.98 12.41 4.73
CA PHE A 137 9.34 11.98 4.39
C PHE A 137 9.57 11.68 2.90
N GLY A 138 8.56 11.85 2.06
CA GLY A 138 8.65 11.65 0.61
C GLY A 138 8.65 10.20 0.16
N TRP A 139 8.57 10.01 -1.16
CA TRP A 139 8.56 8.68 -1.80
C TRP A 139 9.94 8.03 -1.79
N GLU A 140 11.00 8.82 -1.79
CA GLU A 140 12.39 8.36 -1.74
C GLU A 140 12.63 7.49 -0.49
N SER A 141 11.98 7.83 0.63
CA SER A 141 12.04 7.04 1.86
C SER A 141 11.44 5.64 1.66
N PHE A 142 10.31 5.52 0.97
CA PHE A 142 9.70 4.22 0.67
C PHE A 142 10.52 3.41 -0.34
N ILE A 143 11.01 4.07 -1.40
CA ILE A 143 11.83 3.41 -2.43
C ILE A 143 13.05 2.76 -1.78
N GLN A 144 13.80 3.52 -0.98
CA GLN A 144 15.00 2.99 -0.32
C GLN A 144 14.65 1.92 0.73
N LEU A 145 13.55 2.06 1.48
CA LEU A 145 13.09 1.03 2.42
C LEU A 145 12.84 -0.29 1.68
N PHE A 146 12.04 -0.27 0.61
CA PHE A 146 11.71 -1.47 -0.15
C PHE A 146 12.94 -2.06 -0.85
N SER A 147 13.84 -1.24 -1.37
CA SER A 147 15.13 -1.70 -1.90
C SER A 147 15.95 -2.43 -0.83
N GLU A 148 16.00 -1.90 0.40
CA GLU A 148 16.69 -2.56 1.51
C GLU A 148 16.07 -3.92 1.81
N TYR A 149 14.73 -4.02 1.90
CA TYR A 149 14.04 -5.28 2.13
C TYR A 149 14.30 -6.37 1.07
N GLN A 150 14.67 -6.02 -0.17
CA GLN A 150 15.06 -7.00 -1.19
C GLN A 150 16.39 -7.70 -0.85
N THR A 151 17.23 -7.10 0.01
CA THR A 151 18.57 -7.60 0.34
C THR A 151 18.67 -8.16 1.76
N VAL A 152 17.70 -7.85 2.61
CA VAL A 152 17.69 -8.25 4.02
C VAL A 152 17.32 -9.73 4.15
N SER A 153 18.19 -10.49 4.82
CA SER A 153 17.91 -11.84 5.27
C SER A 153 17.30 -11.85 6.68
N ASN A 154 16.74 -12.98 7.10
CA ASN A 154 16.18 -13.19 8.44
C ASN A 154 15.00 -12.28 8.80
N ILE A 155 14.10 -12.06 7.84
CA ILE A 155 12.88 -11.30 8.06
C ILE A 155 11.93 -12.13 8.93
N PRO A 156 11.39 -11.58 10.04
CA PRO A 156 10.45 -12.30 10.89
C PRO A 156 9.21 -12.75 10.12
N THR A 157 8.58 -13.83 10.57
CA THR A 157 7.34 -14.34 9.97
C THR A 157 6.09 -13.78 10.65
N ASP A 158 6.17 -13.42 11.94
CA ASP A 158 5.05 -12.86 12.72
C ASP A 158 4.90 -11.34 12.54
N ASN A 159 3.65 -10.86 12.53
CA ASN A 159 3.36 -9.44 12.33
C ASN A 159 3.97 -8.53 13.39
N PRO A 160 3.88 -8.80 14.71
CA PRO A 160 4.47 -7.91 15.70
C PRO A 160 5.96 -7.67 15.46
N SER A 161 6.72 -8.72 15.16
CA SER A 161 8.15 -8.59 14.87
C SER A 161 8.43 -7.87 13.55
N LYS A 162 7.63 -8.13 12.49
CA LYS A 162 7.76 -7.38 11.22
C LYS A 162 7.44 -5.89 11.39
N MET A 163 6.40 -5.54 12.13
CA MET A 163 6.04 -4.16 12.45
C MET A 163 7.18 -3.46 13.20
N ASN A 164 7.76 -4.11 14.20
CA ASN A 164 8.91 -3.57 14.92
C ASN A 164 10.14 -3.40 14.01
N LEU A 165 10.42 -4.36 13.12
CA LEU A 165 11.50 -4.26 12.15
C LEU A 165 11.27 -3.11 11.16
N GLY A 166 10.05 -2.97 10.62
CA GLY A 166 9.70 -1.90 9.70
C GLY A 166 9.78 -0.52 10.35
N ALA A 167 9.24 -0.39 11.57
CA ALA A 167 9.38 0.82 12.37
C ALA A 167 10.85 1.17 12.62
N GLU A 168 11.71 0.16 12.87
CA GLU A 168 13.14 0.36 13.05
C GLU A 168 13.85 0.83 11.79
N LYS A 169 13.69 0.12 10.68
CA LYS A 169 14.32 0.48 9.42
C LYS A 169 13.91 1.88 8.98
N PHE A 170 12.61 2.18 8.98
CA PHE A 170 12.11 3.48 8.56
C PHE A 170 12.59 4.61 9.46
N SER A 171 12.54 4.43 10.80
CA SER A 171 13.03 5.44 11.76
C SER A 171 14.51 5.77 11.56
N ARG A 172 15.35 4.75 11.35
CA ARG A 172 16.78 4.94 11.08
C ARG A 172 17.00 5.67 9.77
N GLN A 173 16.25 5.30 8.74
CA GLN A 173 16.36 5.88 7.42
C GLN A 173 16.02 7.37 7.41
N VAL A 174 14.91 7.76 8.05
CA VAL A 174 14.51 9.18 8.14
C VAL A 174 15.18 9.93 9.30
N LYS A 175 16.03 9.25 10.07
CA LYS A 175 16.79 9.79 11.21
C LYS A 175 15.89 10.46 12.27
N LYS A 176 14.74 9.85 12.56
CA LYS A 176 13.77 10.33 13.57
C LYS A 176 13.24 9.19 14.41
N ASN A 177 12.95 9.48 15.67
CA ASN A 177 12.20 8.55 16.52
C ASN A 177 10.71 8.56 16.12
N LEU A 178 10.28 7.53 15.39
CA LEU A 178 8.90 7.36 14.96
C LEU A 178 8.09 6.44 15.87
N ALA A 179 8.65 5.91 16.96
CA ALA A 179 7.89 5.02 17.87
C ALA A 179 6.58 5.65 18.36
N PRO A 180 6.51 6.93 18.77
CA PRO A 180 5.24 7.54 19.17
C PRO A 180 4.19 7.56 18.04
N PHE A 181 4.61 7.68 16.78
CA PHE A 181 3.71 7.62 15.63
C PHE A 181 3.13 6.23 15.43
N PHE A 182 3.98 5.20 15.43
CA PHE A 182 3.53 3.82 15.25
C PHE A 182 2.65 3.34 16.42
N VAL A 183 2.97 3.73 17.65
CA VAL A 183 2.14 3.44 18.83
C VAL A 183 0.76 4.08 18.71
N ALA A 184 0.67 5.33 18.22
CA ALA A 184 -0.61 5.99 17.99
C ALA A 184 -1.47 5.31 16.91
N TRP A 185 -0.84 4.56 16.01
CA TRP A 185 -1.50 3.72 15.01
C TRP A 185 -1.74 2.27 15.48
N GLY A 186 -1.57 1.99 16.77
CA GLY A 186 -1.86 0.68 17.38
C GLY A 186 -0.77 -0.37 17.18
N TRP A 187 0.42 -0.01 16.67
CA TRP A 187 1.50 -0.98 16.49
C TRP A 187 2.07 -1.42 17.84
N PRO A 188 2.36 -2.72 18.02
CA PRO A 188 2.91 -3.26 19.26
C PRO A 188 4.43 -3.01 19.34
N ILE A 189 4.84 -1.74 19.35
CA ILE A 189 6.26 -1.36 19.43
C ILE A 189 6.84 -1.78 20.79
N LYS A 190 7.82 -2.69 20.75
CA LYS A 190 8.46 -3.23 21.95
C LYS A 190 9.38 -2.17 22.58
N GLY A 191 9.45 -2.15 23.91
CA GLY A 191 10.30 -1.20 24.64
C GLY A 191 11.78 -1.25 24.25
N GLU A 192 12.30 -2.42 23.88
CA GLU A 192 13.68 -2.57 23.38
C GLU A 192 13.91 -1.87 22.04
N VAL A 193 12.94 -1.93 21.14
CA VAL A 193 12.98 -1.25 19.84
C VAL A 193 12.88 0.26 20.05
N SER A 194 12.03 0.71 20.97
CA SER A 194 11.99 2.12 21.41
C SER A 194 13.33 2.61 21.96
N LYS A 195 14.09 1.77 22.70
CA LYS A 195 15.44 2.11 23.17
C LYS A 195 16.44 2.27 22.03
N LYS A 196 16.33 1.49 20.95
CA LYS A 196 17.17 1.65 19.74
C LYS A 196 16.96 3.01 19.06
N PHE A 197 15.79 3.63 19.25
CA PHE A 197 15.47 4.97 18.75
C PHE A 197 15.70 6.09 19.76
N ALA A 198 16.03 5.78 21.01
CA ALA A 198 16.16 6.80 22.05
C ALA A 198 17.29 7.81 21.73
N SER A 199 18.26 7.42 20.89
CA SER A 199 19.31 8.31 20.38
C SER A 199 18.89 9.15 19.17
N LEU A 200 17.76 8.83 18.51
CA LEU A 200 17.25 9.61 17.38
C LEU A 200 16.43 10.80 17.89
N PRO A 201 16.50 11.96 17.22
CA PRO A 201 15.71 13.11 17.59
C PRO A 201 14.21 12.82 17.42
N ASN A 202 13.40 13.40 18.31
CA ASN A 202 11.96 13.31 18.24
C ASN A 202 11.42 13.83 16.90
N TRP A 203 10.34 13.22 16.42
CA TRP A 203 9.57 13.77 15.32
C TRP A 203 8.53 14.76 15.85
N ASP A 204 8.90 16.04 15.89
CA ASP A 204 8.02 17.10 16.42
C ASP A 204 6.82 17.40 15.52
N LYS A 205 6.96 17.14 14.22
CA LYS A 205 5.89 17.26 13.22
C LYS A 205 5.02 16.01 13.11
N ASN A 206 5.09 15.08 14.06
CA ASN A 206 4.24 13.89 14.08
C ASN A 206 2.74 14.32 14.03
N PRO A 207 1.99 13.96 12.97
CA PRO A 207 0.59 14.38 12.81
C PRO A 207 -0.32 13.80 13.90
N MET A 208 0.08 12.68 14.53
CA MET A 208 -0.68 12.01 15.58
C MET A 208 -0.51 12.64 16.97
N LYS A 209 0.37 13.63 17.15
CA LYS A 209 0.51 14.38 18.43
C LYS A 209 -0.61 15.39 18.67
N LYS A 210 -1.33 15.80 17.62
CA LYS A 210 -2.26 16.95 17.63
C LYS A 210 -3.73 16.53 17.44
N MET A 211 -4.03 15.25 17.45
CA MET A 211 -5.37 14.70 17.20
C MET A 211 -5.96 14.10 18.46
#